data_AF-A0A2G1X7F4-F1
#
_entry.id   AF-A0A2G1X7F4-F1
#
_cell.length_a   1.000
_cell.length_b   1.000
_cell.length_c   1.000
_cell.angle_alpha   90.00
_cell.angle_beta   90.00
_cell.angle_gamma   90.00
#
_symmetry.space_group_name_H-M   'P 1'
#
loop_
_entity.id
_entity.type
_entity.pdbx_description
1 polymer ?
#
loop_
_entity_poly.entity_id
_entity_poly.type
_entity_poly.pdbx_seq_one_letter_code
_entity_poly.pdbx_strand_id
1 'polypeptide(L)'
;TPPTPTLRSVLEAFRDACPDMEVLRLLQSTTTPTESDLVTVDRSELTERQREVLAAAYEAGYFDHPKGANAGEVAESLGIGRSTFTEHVAAAQRKLFGALLD
;
A
#
# COMPACT_ATOMS: atom_id res chain seq x y z
N THR A 1 -16.37 -35.11 6.80
CA THR A 1 -15.38 -34.05 6.48
C THR A 1 -14.71 -33.67 7.79
N PRO A 2 -13.37 -33.73 7.93
CA PRO A 2 -12.75 -33.35 9.20
C PRO A 2 -12.96 -31.84 9.43
N PRO A 3 -13.07 -31.38 10.69
CA PRO A 3 -13.17 -29.96 10.98
C PRO A 3 -11.88 -29.28 10.55
N THR A 4 -12.02 -28.20 9.77
CA THR A 4 -10.89 -27.33 9.44
C THR A 4 -10.23 -26.90 10.76
N PRO A 5 -8.92 -27.12 10.98
CA PRO A 5 -8.27 -26.70 12.20
C PRO A 5 -8.44 -25.18 12.35
N THR A 6 -8.75 -24.74 13.57
CA THR A 6 -8.75 -23.30 13.88
C THR A 6 -7.34 -22.77 13.64
N LEU A 7 -7.18 -21.56 13.09
CA LEU A 7 -5.87 -20.96 12.78
C LEU A 7 -4.85 -21.08 13.93
N ARG A 8 -5.32 -20.99 15.17
CA ARG A 8 -4.51 -21.22 16.38
C ARG A 8 -3.84 -22.59 16.39
N SER A 9 -4.58 -23.66 16.11
CA SER A 9 -4.07 -25.03 16.08
C SER A 9 -3.02 -25.24 14.99
N VAL A 10 -3.19 -24.57 13.85
CA VAL A 10 -2.21 -24.58 12.76
C VAL A 10 -0.93 -23.85 13.18
N LEU A 11 -1.04 -22.66 13.77
CA LEU A 11 0.10 -21.89 14.25
C LEU A 11 0.86 -22.60 15.38
N GLU A 12 0.15 -23.30 16.27
CA GLU A 12 0.78 -24.11 17.34
C GLU A 12 1.59 -25.26 16.76
N ALA A 13 1.05 -26.01 15.81
CA ALA A 13 1.77 -27.10 15.15
C ALA A 13 3.02 -26.59 14.39
N PHE A 14 2.93 -25.43 13.74
CA PHE A 14 4.07 -24.82 13.07
C PHE A 14 5.14 -24.33 14.04
N ARG A 15 4.76 -23.73 15.17
CA ARG A 15 5.70 -23.30 16.21
C ARG A 15 6.44 -24.48 16.85
N ASP A 16 5.76 -25.61 17.03
CA ASP A 16 6.38 -26.82 17.57
C ASP A 16 7.40 -27.42 16.59
N ALA A 17 7.15 -27.33 15.29
CA ALA A 17 8.06 -27.79 14.24
C ALA A 17 9.20 -26.80 13.94
N CYS A 18 8.95 -25.49 14.10
CA CYS A 18 9.87 -24.39 13.80
C CYS A 18 9.88 -23.39 14.97
N PRO A 19 10.75 -23.58 15.98
CA PRO A 19 10.77 -22.75 17.20
C PRO A 19 11.05 -21.27 16.95
N ASP A 20 11.80 -20.95 15.90
CA ASP A 20 12.19 -19.58 15.53
C ASP A 20 11.19 -18.90 14.57
N MET A 21 10.01 -19.50 14.37
CA MET A 21 9.00 -18.93 13.49
C MET A 21 8.38 -17.67 14.12
N GLU A 22 8.47 -16.55 13.42
CA GLU A 22 7.78 -15.31 13.77
C GLU A 22 6.62 -15.05 12.82
N VAL A 23 5.46 -14.71 13.39
CA VAL A 23 4.29 -14.33 12.60
C VAL A 23 4.35 -12.85 12.32
N LEU A 24 4.83 -12.48 11.13
CA LEU A 24 4.98 -11.07 10.74
C LEU A 24 3.64 -10.38 10.44
N ARG A 25 2.65 -11.12 9.94
CA ARG A 25 1.32 -10.57 9.60
C ARG A 25 0.25 -11.65 9.57
N LEU A 26 -0.93 -11.33 10.15
CA LEU A 26 -2.17 -12.08 9.95
C LEU A 26 -3.15 -11.19 9.16
N LEU A 27 -3.66 -11.68 8.04
CA LEU A 27 -4.76 -11.04 7.31
C LEU A 27 -6.03 -11.86 7.52
N GLN A 28 -7.09 -11.21 7.99
CA GLN A 28 -8.41 -11.81 8.15
C GLN A 28 -9.31 -11.35 7.01
N SER A 29 -9.62 -12.26 6.08
CA SER A 29 -10.57 -11.99 5.01
C SER A 29 -11.99 -12.36 5.47
N THR A 30 -12.87 -11.38 5.61
CA THR A 30 -14.29 -11.61 5.95
C THR A 30 -15.15 -11.77 4.70
N THR A 31 -14.77 -12.61 3.72
CA THR A 31 -15.66 -12.96 2.60
C THR A 31 -15.25 -14.31 1.97
N THR A 32 -16.24 -15.06 1.51
CA THR A 32 -16.16 -16.39 0.85
C THR A 32 -15.07 -16.49 -0.24
N PRO A 33 -14.55 -17.71 -0.50
CA PRO A 33 -13.37 -17.95 -1.33
C PRO A 33 -13.70 -17.76 -2.82
N THR A 34 -13.79 -16.52 -3.25
CA THR A 34 -13.44 -16.11 -4.60
C THR A 34 -12.29 -15.15 -4.42
N GLU A 35 -11.09 -15.70 -4.56
CA GLU A 35 -9.78 -15.05 -4.72
C GLU A 35 -9.71 -13.59 -4.25
N SER A 36 -9.23 -13.40 -3.02
CA SER A 36 -8.86 -12.08 -2.56
C SER A 36 -7.59 -11.65 -3.29
N ASP A 37 -7.74 -10.76 -4.28
CA ASP A 37 -6.65 -10.05 -4.98
C ASP A 37 -5.96 -9.05 -4.02
N LEU A 38 -5.41 -9.59 -2.93
CA LEU A 38 -4.75 -8.82 -1.88
C LEU A 38 -3.29 -8.63 -2.27
N VAL A 39 -3.01 -7.48 -2.87
CA VAL A 39 -1.65 -7.08 -3.17
C VAL A 39 -1.02 -6.34 -1.98
N THR A 40 0.13 -6.82 -1.54
CA THR A 40 0.91 -6.14 -0.49
C THR A 40 1.87 -5.16 -1.15
N VAL A 41 1.70 -3.87 -0.88
CA VAL A 41 2.59 -2.82 -1.37
C VAL A 41 3.59 -2.45 -0.27
N ASP A 42 4.88 -2.63 -0.55
CA ASP A 42 5.93 -2.12 0.32
C ASP A 42 6.12 -0.61 0.12
N ARG A 43 5.74 0.17 1.13
CA ARG A 43 5.87 1.64 1.10
C ARG A 43 7.31 2.12 1.31
N SER A 44 8.21 1.24 1.75
CA SER A 44 9.63 1.57 1.94
C SER A 44 10.34 1.83 0.60
N GLU A 45 9.82 1.28 -0.49
CA GLU A 45 10.29 1.51 -1.86
C GLU A 45 10.11 2.96 -2.34
N LEU A 46 9.16 3.70 -1.76
CA LEU A 46 9.01 5.12 -2.03
C LEU A 46 10.11 5.92 -1.33
N THR A 47 10.62 6.98 -1.97
CA THR A 47 11.46 7.94 -1.24
C THR A 47 10.60 8.77 -0.28
N GLU A 48 11.23 9.40 0.71
CA GLU A 48 10.51 10.30 1.62
C GLU A 48 9.77 11.41 0.87
N ARG A 49 10.45 12.01 -0.12
CA ARG A 49 9.84 13.06 -0.95
C ARG A 49 8.67 12.55 -1.79
N GLN A 50 8.73 11.32 -2.29
CA GLN A 50 7.63 10.70 -3.03
C GLN A 50 6.42 10.46 -2.13
N ARG A 51 6.63 10.01 -0.88
CA ARG A 51 5.56 9.85 0.11
C ARG A 51 4.91 11.17 0.47
N GLU A 52 5.72 12.18 0.77
CA GLU A 52 5.25 13.52 1.12
C GLU A 52 4.41 14.14 0.00
N VAL A 53 4.89 14.08 -1.25
CA VAL A 53 4.18 14.61 -2.42
C VAL A 53 2.86 13.88 -2.64
N LEU A 54 2.83 12.55 -2.52
CA LEU A 54 1.59 11.77 -2.66
C LEU A 54 0.59 12.09 -1.56
N ALA A 55 1.05 12.22 -0.31
CA ALA A 55 0.18 12.56 0.82
C ALA A 55 -0.46 13.94 0.62
N ALA A 56 0.33 14.96 0.31
CA ALA A 56 -0.19 16.30 0.03
C ALA A 56 -1.14 16.34 -1.17
N ALA A 57 -0.83 15.61 -2.24
CA ALA A 57 -1.73 15.49 -3.39
C ALA A 57 -3.06 14.82 -3.03
N TYR A 58 -3.01 13.74 -2.24
CA TYR A 58 -4.20 13.04 -1.77
C TYR A 58 -5.07 13.92 -0.86
N GLU A 59 -4.46 14.58 0.13
CA GLU A 59 -5.15 15.46 1.07
C GLU A 59 -5.76 16.70 0.38
N ALA A 60 -5.11 17.21 -0.67
CA ALA A 60 -5.62 18.32 -1.46
C ALA A 60 -6.71 17.92 -2.48
N GLY A 61 -7.08 16.64 -2.57
CA GLY A 61 -8.05 16.15 -3.55
C GLY A 61 -7.56 16.25 -5.00
N TYR A 62 -6.24 16.18 -5.22
CA TYR A 62 -5.64 16.25 -6.57
C TYR A 62 -6.11 15.11 -7.48
N PHE A 63 -6.39 13.95 -6.89
CA PHE A 63 -6.82 12.74 -7.56
C PHE A 63 -8.35 12.61 -7.68
N ASP A 64 -9.11 13.54 -7.11
CA ASP A 64 -10.58 13.47 -7.06
C ASP A 64 -11.24 13.87 -8.38
N HIS A 65 -12.53 13.52 -8.50
CA HIS A 65 -13.39 13.98 -9.58
C HIS A 65 -14.73 14.51 -9.02
N PRO A 66 -15.00 15.84 -9.09
CA PRO A 66 -14.12 16.90 -9.58
C PRO A 66 -12.88 17.09 -8.70
N LYS A 67 -11.80 17.65 -9.26
CA LYS A 67 -10.54 17.87 -8.53
C LYS A 67 -10.73 18.89 -7.41
N GLY A 68 -10.21 18.59 -6.23
CA GLY A 68 -10.07 19.54 -5.11
C GLY A 68 -8.95 20.56 -5.32
N ALA A 69 -7.84 20.12 -5.91
CA ALA A 69 -6.70 20.97 -6.27
C ALA A 69 -6.05 20.51 -7.59
N ASN A 70 -5.40 21.45 -8.28
CA ASN A 70 -4.60 21.17 -9.46
C ASN A 70 -3.11 21.01 -9.12
N ALA A 71 -2.31 20.52 -10.07
CA ALA A 71 -0.88 20.22 -9.83
C ALA A 71 -0.06 21.45 -9.43
N GLY A 72 -0.45 22.65 -9.90
CA GLY A 72 0.21 23.90 -9.52
C GLY A 72 -0.05 24.26 -8.06
N GLU A 73 -1.30 24.17 -7.61
CA GLU A 73 -1.71 24.50 -6.24
C GLU A 73 -1.04 23.58 -5.20
N VAL A 74 -0.94 22.27 -5.50
CA VAL A 74 -0.23 21.33 -4.62
C VAL A 74 1.29 21.53 -4.68
N ALA A 75 1.84 21.86 -5.85
CA ALA A 75 3.27 22.15 -5.96
C ALA A 75 3.67 23.39 -5.15
N GLU A 76 2.83 24.44 -5.20
CA GLU A 76 3.00 25.67 -4.45
C GLU A 76 2.97 25.43 -2.93
N SER A 77 2.02 24.63 -2.43
CA SER A 77 1.95 24.30 -1.00
C SER A 77 3.18 23.53 -0.50
N LEU A 78 3.84 22.80 -1.38
CA LEU A 78 5.07 22.03 -1.12
C LEU A 78 6.36 22.81 -1.41
N GLY A 79 6.27 24.07 -1.84
CA GLY A 79 7.42 24.91 -2.18
C GLY A 79 8.26 24.38 -3.35
N ILE A 80 7.65 23.66 -4.31
CA ILE A 80 8.34 23.09 -5.48
C ILE A 80 7.72 23.53 -6.80
N GLY A 81 8.46 23.33 -7.89
CA GLY A 81 7.94 23.55 -9.23
C GLY A 81 6.88 22.51 -9.61
N ARG A 82 5.91 22.91 -10.43
CA ARG A 82 4.87 22.03 -10.97
C ARG A 82 5.45 20.81 -11.68
N SER A 83 6.55 20.96 -12.44
CA SER A 83 7.25 19.85 -13.10
C SER A 83 7.80 18.85 -12.08
N THR A 84 8.49 19.33 -11.04
CA THR A 84 9.02 18.52 -9.94
C THR A 84 7.92 17.76 -9.22
N PHE A 85 6.77 18.41 -8.96
CA PHE A 85 5.60 17.72 -8.39
C PHE A 85 5.13 16.58 -9.29
N THR A 86 4.92 16.84 -10.58
CA THR A 86 4.45 15.81 -11.51
C THR A 86 5.45 14.67 -11.68
N GLU A 87 6.75 14.96 -11.65
CA GLU A 87 7.82 13.95 -11.69
C GLU A 87 7.78 13.06 -10.45
N HIS A 88 7.62 13.64 -9.26
CA HIS A 88 7.49 12.86 -8.03
C HIS A 88 6.25 11.99 -8.01
N VAL A 89 5.09 12.51 -8.43
CA VAL A 89 3.86 11.72 -8.54
C VAL A 89 4.03 10.57 -9.53
N ALA A 90 4.55 10.84 -10.73
CA ALA A 90 4.76 9.81 -11.75
C ALA A 90 5.75 8.73 -11.29
N ALA A 91 6.85 9.12 -10.65
CA ALA A 91 7.84 8.19 -10.12
C ALA A 91 7.26 7.32 -8.99
N ALA A 92 6.46 7.91 -8.10
CA ALA A 92 5.79 7.18 -7.03
C ALA A 92 4.73 6.21 -7.58
N GLN A 93 3.89 6.67 -8.51
CA GLN A 93 2.88 5.84 -9.17
C GLN A 93 3.51 4.68 -9.93
N ARG A 94 4.63 4.88 -10.63
CA ARG A 94 5.34 3.79 -11.32
C ARG A 94 5.76 2.67 -10.36
N LYS A 95 6.26 3.01 -9.17
CA LYS A 95 6.62 2.02 -8.14
C LYS A 95 5.40 1.29 -7.58
N LEU A 96 4.34 2.05 -7.27
CA LEU A 96 3.08 1.48 -6.78
C LEU A 96 2.44 0.55 -7.81
N PHE A 97 2.43 0.94 -9.08
CA PHE A 97 1.90 0.12 -10.16
C PHE A 97 2.76 -1.12 -10.45
N GLY A 98 4.09 -1.03 -10.32
CA GLY A 98 4.94 -2.22 -10.35
C GLY A 98 4.51 -3.21 -9.26
N ALA A 99 4.45 -2.76 -8.02
CA ALA A 99 4.03 -3.61 -6.90
C ALA A 99 2.59 -4.14 -7.03
N LEU A 100 1.69 -3.42 -7.72
CA LEU A 100 0.28 -3.81 -7.89
C LEU A 100 0.03 -4.74 -9.08
N LEU A 101 0.87 -4.70 -10.12
CA LEU A 101 0.64 -5.40 -11.39
C LEU A 101 1.58 -6.60 -11.60
N ASP A 102 2.59 -6.75 -10.74
CA ASP A 102 3.46 -7.94 -10.67
C ASP A 102 2.76 -9.09 -9.92
#